data_AF-A0A5A5TGN1-F1
#
_entry.id   AF-A0A5A5TGN1-F1
#
_cell.length_a   1.000
_cell.length_b   1.000
_cell.length_c   1.000
_cell.angle_alpha   90.00
_cell.angle_beta   90.00
_cell.angle_gamma   90.00
#
_symmetry.space_group_name_H-M   'P 1'
#
loop_
_entity.id
_entity.type
_entity.pdbx_description
1 polymer ?
#
loop_
_entity_poly.entity_id
_entity_poly.type
_entity_poly.pdbx_seq_one_letter_code
_entity_poly.pdbx_strand_id
1 'polypeptide(L)'
;MQELLQELLCDSSEFRTWWPEHEVQRIQEGHKAFDHPEAGRLIFEHLTFQVYDTPNLKVTVYTPVEGTETPAKINQLLREWEGASLP
;
A
#
# COMPACT_ATOMS: atom_id res chain seq x y z
N MET A 1 20.72 -4.62 -8.27
CA MET A 1 20.33 -3.74 -7.13
C MET A 1 20.96 -2.36 -7.25
N GLN A 2 22.26 -2.26 -7.56
CA GLN A 2 22.92 -0.96 -7.74
C GLN A 2 22.41 -0.17 -8.96
N GLU A 3 22.08 -0.83 -10.07
CA GLU A 3 21.54 -0.15 -11.27
C GLU A 3 20.20 0.53 -11.02
N LEU A 4 19.21 -0.19 -10.47
CA LEU A 4 17.90 0.38 -10.11
C LEU A 4 18.02 1.54 -9.12
N LEU A 5 18.96 1.45 -8.19
CA LEU A 5 19.22 2.52 -7.23
C LEU A 5 19.77 3.77 -7.92
N GLN A 6 20.67 3.61 -8.88
CA GLN A 6 21.19 4.73 -9.69
C GLN A 6 20.10 5.35 -10.56
N GLU A 7 19.24 4.54 -11.16
CA GLU A 7 18.11 4.98 -11.96
C GLU A 7 17.11 5.81 -11.14
N LEU A 8 16.66 5.28 -9.99
CA LEU A 8 15.74 6.01 -9.10
C LEU A 8 16.35 7.29 -8.53
N LEU A 9 17.65 7.28 -8.21
CA LEU A 9 18.37 8.49 -7.81
C LEU A 9 18.52 9.49 -8.96
N CYS A 10 18.58 9.08 -10.22
CA CYS A 10 18.65 10.01 -11.35
C CYS A 10 17.27 10.59 -11.68
N ASP A 11 16.23 9.76 -11.63
CA ASP A 11 14.95 10.07 -12.27
C ASP A 11 13.87 10.54 -11.29
N SER A 12 14.03 10.33 -9.97
CA SER A 12 13.07 10.80 -8.95
C SER A 12 13.71 11.75 -7.94
N SER A 13 13.28 13.01 -7.96
CA SER A 13 13.65 14.04 -6.97
C SER A 13 13.23 13.68 -5.55
N GLU A 14 12.06 13.07 -5.41
CA GLU A 14 11.47 12.62 -4.17
C GLU A 14 12.31 11.49 -3.59
N PHE A 15 12.65 10.50 -4.41
CA PHE A 15 13.52 9.39 -4.00
C PHE A 15 14.90 9.90 -3.56
N ARG A 16 15.52 10.83 -4.30
CA ARG A 16 16.79 11.46 -3.87
C ARG A 16 16.72 12.15 -2.52
N THR A 17 15.56 12.72 -2.20
CA THR A 17 15.36 13.48 -0.95
C THR A 17 15.19 12.54 0.23
N TRP A 18 14.39 11.48 0.08
CA TRP A 18 14.04 10.57 1.18
C TRP A 18 15.01 9.39 1.35
N TRP A 19 15.67 8.93 0.29
CA TRP A 19 16.57 7.77 0.35
C TRP A 19 17.71 7.90 1.38
N PRO A 20 18.37 9.06 1.53
CA PRO A 20 19.42 9.25 2.54
C PRO A 20 18.92 9.15 3.98
N GLU A 21 17.62 9.35 4.22
CA GLU A 21 17.04 9.30 5.57
C GLU A 21 17.00 7.86 6.12
N HIS A 22 17.25 6.84 5.28
CA HIS A 22 17.41 5.43 5.68
C HIS A 22 16.24 4.87 6.53
N GLU A 23 15.06 5.50 6.47
CA GLU A 23 13.86 5.10 7.19
C GLU A 23 13.11 3.94 6.50
N VAL A 24 13.81 3.04 5.80
CA VAL A 24 13.21 1.83 5.24
C VAL A 24 12.96 0.83 6.38
N GLN A 25 11.96 1.15 7.20
CA GLN A 25 11.51 0.28 8.28
C GLN A 25 10.70 -0.86 7.71
N ARG A 26 11.03 -2.09 8.13
CA ARG A 26 10.16 -3.25 7.88
C ARG A 26 8.97 -3.15 8.82
N ILE A 27 7.96 -2.40 8.44
CA ILE A 27 6.69 -2.34 9.15
C ILE A 27 5.93 -3.62 8.79
N GLN A 28 5.84 -4.55 9.75
CA GLN A 28 5.11 -5.81 9.58
C GLN A 28 3.62 -5.64 9.85
N GLU A 29 3.25 -4.68 10.69
CA GLU A 29 1.88 -4.41 11.08
C GLU A 29 1.63 -2.94 11.45
N GLY A 30 0.37 -2.52 11.43
CA GLY A 30 -0.06 -1.22 11.95
C GLY A 30 -1.24 -0.62 11.21
N HIS A 31 -1.56 0.64 11.48
CA HIS A 31 -2.59 1.37 10.74
C HIS A 31 -2.00 2.09 9.53
N LYS A 32 -2.64 1.93 8.37
CA LYS A 32 -2.32 2.64 7.14
C LYS A 32 -3.49 3.49 6.71
N ALA A 33 -3.24 4.79 6.58
CA ALA A 33 -4.19 5.73 6.01
C ALA A 33 -3.87 5.96 4.53
N PHE A 34 -4.89 5.97 3.70
CA PHE A 34 -4.80 6.34 2.29
C PHE A 34 -5.78 7.46 2.02
N ASP A 35 -5.35 8.46 1.25
CA ASP A 35 -6.23 9.48 0.71
C ASP A 35 -6.61 9.06 -0.72
N HIS A 36 -7.74 8.36 -0.84
CA HIS A 36 -8.27 7.94 -2.14
C HIS A 36 -8.90 9.13 -2.86
N PRO A 37 -8.63 9.35 -4.16
CA PRO A 37 -9.12 10.53 -4.87
C PRO A 37 -10.66 10.65 -4.86
N GLU A 38 -11.37 9.53 -4.94
CA GLU A 38 -12.83 9.51 -5.02
C GLU A 38 -13.53 9.18 -3.68
N ALA A 39 -12.97 8.28 -2.88
CA ALA A 39 -13.58 7.82 -1.63
C ALA A 39 -13.10 8.62 -0.40
N GLY A 40 -12.14 9.52 -0.60
CA GLY A 40 -11.49 10.27 0.47
C GLY A 40 -10.62 9.38 1.35
N ARG A 41 -10.53 9.74 2.64
CA ARG A 41 -9.66 9.06 3.59
C ARG A 41 -10.17 7.66 3.94
N LEU A 42 -9.29 6.67 3.81
CA LEU A 42 -9.49 5.26 4.12
C LEU A 42 -8.45 4.81 5.15
N ILE A 43 -8.86 4.01 6.13
CA ILE A 43 -8.01 3.56 7.24
C ILE A 43 -8.06 2.04 7.33
N PHE A 44 -6.89 1.42 7.26
CA PHE A 44 -6.74 -0.03 7.31
C PHE A 44 -5.79 -0.44 8.43
N GLU A 45 -6.08 -1.57 9.05
CA GLU A 45 -5.05 -2.40 9.67
C GLU A 45 -4.32 -3.14 8.57
N HIS A 46 -2.99 -3.14 8.60
CA HIS A 46 -2.20 -3.90 7.66
C HIS A 46 -1.34 -4.94 8.38
N LEU A 47 -1.17 -6.09 7.73
CA LEU A 47 -0.32 -7.19 8.18
C LEU A 47 0.46 -7.72 6.99
N THR A 48 1.78 -7.87 7.13
CA THR A 48 2.64 -8.43 6.09
C THR A 48 3.22 -9.77 6.52
N PHE A 49 2.90 -10.81 5.77
CA PHE A 49 3.37 -12.17 5.95
C PHE A 49 4.50 -12.48 4.94
N GLN A 50 5.54 -13.17 5.37
CA GLN A 50 6.55 -13.73 4.48
C GLN A 50 6.27 -15.22 4.28
N VAL A 51 6.25 -15.67 3.03
CA VAL A 51 5.99 -17.08 2.71
C VAL A 51 7.24 -17.90 3.02
N TYR A 52 7.10 -18.94 3.83
CA TYR A 52 8.22 -19.75 4.30
C TYR A 52 9.00 -20.41 3.14
N ASP A 53 8.27 -21.07 2.24
CA ASP A 53 8.86 -21.78 1.08
C ASP A 53 9.31 -20.84 -0.04
N THR A 54 9.02 -19.54 0.05
CA THR A 54 9.39 -18.55 -0.96
C THR A 54 9.72 -17.23 -0.27
N PRO A 55 10.96 -17.07 0.25
CA PRO A 55 11.33 -15.90 1.07
C PRO A 55 11.25 -14.57 0.31
N ASN A 56 11.25 -14.62 -1.03
CA ASN A 56 11.09 -13.43 -1.87
C ASN A 56 9.61 -13.02 -2.07
N LEU A 57 8.67 -13.86 -1.63
CA LEU A 57 7.24 -13.59 -1.71
C LEU A 57 6.73 -13.09 -0.35
N LYS A 58 6.05 -11.95 -0.40
CA LYS A 58 5.36 -11.34 0.75
C LYS A 58 3.91 -11.13 0.40
N VAL A 59 3.03 -11.36 1.37
CA VAL A 59 1.60 -11.10 1.27
C VAL A 59 1.26 -10.02 2.27
N THR A 60 0.71 -8.89 1.82
CA THR A 60 0.23 -7.83 2.71
C THR A 60 -1.28 -7.78 2.65
N VAL A 61 -1.93 -7.95 3.79
CA VAL A 61 -3.39 -7.86 3.95
C VAL A 61 -3.72 -6.48 4.51
N TYR A 62 -4.70 -5.80 3.91
CA TYR A 62 -5.25 -4.54 4.39
C TYR A 62 -6.70 -4.76 4.80
N THR A 63 -6.96 -4.75 6.11
CA THR A 63 -8.29 -4.92 6.70
C THR A 63 -8.88 -3.55 7.01
N PRO A 64 -10.05 -3.17 6.45
CA PRO A 64 -10.72 -1.92 6.80
C PRO A 64 -10.95 -1.83 8.32
N VAL A 65 -10.59 -0.70 8.93
CA VAL A 65 -10.78 -0.53 10.38
C VAL A 65 -12.27 -0.36 10.70
N GLU A 66 -12.78 -1.23 11.57
CA GLU A 66 -14.14 -1.16 12.11
C GLU A 66 -14.38 0.15 12.88
N GLY A 67 -15.61 0.68 12.81
CA GLY A 67 -15.96 1.97 13.41
C GLY A 67 -15.48 3.19 12.61
N THR A 68 -14.83 2.99 11.47
CA THR A 68 -14.59 4.03 10.46
C THR A 68 -15.57 3.89 9.29
N GLU A 69 -15.59 4.86 8.38
CA GLU A 69 -16.36 4.74 7.12
C GLU A 69 -15.68 3.83 6.09
N THR A 70 -14.45 3.37 6.35
CA THR A 70 -13.63 2.61 5.40
C THR A 70 -14.29 1.32 4.91
N PRO A 71 -14.92 0.48 5.76
CA PRO A 71 -15.58 -0.74 5.29
C PRO A 71 -16.71 -0.44 4.29
N ALA A 72 -17.52 0.59 4.54
CA ALA A 72 -18.61 0.97 3.66
C ALA A 72 -18.09 1.51 2.32
N LYS A 73 -17.08 2.39 2.36
CA LYS A 73 -16.44 2.98 1.17
C LYS A 73 -15.78 1.93 0.28
N ILE A 74 -15.08 0.96 0.87
CA ILE A 74 -14.46 -0.13 0.10
C ILE A 74 -15.52 -1.03 -0.55
N ASN A 75 -16.59 -1.37 0.15
CA ASN A 75 -17.69 -2.13 -0.45
C ASN A 75 -18.33 -1.38 -1.63
N GLN A 76 -18.43 -0.06 -1.56
CA GLN A 76 -18.94 0.75 -2.66
C GLN A 76 -17.96 0.72 -3.86
N LEU A 77 -16.68 0.98 -3.63
CA LEU A 77 -15.64 0.92 -4.66
C LEU A 77 -15.57 -0.45 -5.34
N LEU A 78 -15.73 -1.54 -4.59
CA LEU A 78 -15.75 -2.90 -5.14
C LEU A 78 -16.95 -3.11 -6.07
N ARG A 79 -18.14 -2.64 -5.71
CA ARG A 79 -19.33 -2.73 -6.59
C ARG A 79 -19.17 -1.90 -7.86
N GLU A 80 -18.60 -0.70 -7.73
CA GLU A 80 -18.31 0.17 -8.87
C GLU A 80 -17.29 -0.49 -9.79
N TRP A 81 -16.24 -1.09 -9.22
CA TRP A 81 -15.24 -1.83 -9.99
C TRP A 81 -15.82 -3.07 -10.67
N GLU A 82 -16.66 -3.85 -10.00
CA GLU A 82 -17.36 -5.00 -10.60
C GLU A 82 -18.29 -4.56 -11.74
N GLY A 83 -19.01 -3.46 -11.56
CA GLY A 83 -19.86 -2.86 -12.61
C GLY A 83 -19.07 -2.27 -13.78
N ALA A 84 -17.84 -1.82 -13.55
CA ALA A 84 -16.94 -1.27 -14.58
C ALA A 84 -16.06 -2.35 -15.27
N SER A 85 -15.87 -3.51 -14.63
CA SER A 85 -15.00 -4.59 -15.12
C SER A 85 -15.72 -5.62 -16.02
N LEU A 86 -17.00 -5.40 -16.33
CA LEU A 86 -17.79 -6.23 -17.24
C LEU A 86 -18.16 -5.44 -18.50
N PRO A 87 -17.73 -5.86 -19.71
CA PRO A 87 -18.58 -5.73 -20.89
C PRO A 87 -19.79 -6.66 -20.82
#